data_AF-A0A522N290-F1
#
_entry.id   AF-A0A522N290-F1
#
_cell.length_a   1.000
_cell.length_b   1.000
_cell.length_c   1.000
_cell.angle_alpha   90.00
_cell.angle_beta   90.00
_cell.angle_gamma   90.00
#
_symmetry.space_group_name_H-M   'P 1'
#
loop_
_entity.id
_entity.type
_entity.pdbx_description
1 polymer ?
#
loop_
_entity_poly.entity_id
_entity_poly.type
_entity_poly.pdbx_seq_one_letter_code
_entity_poly.pdbx_strand_id
1 'polypeptide(L)'
;MSEAERHGELHDLAVLYTLGALETNLADCAEARAIEAHLHECEECRAEVAFAQVGTAMVARSAAEAPPAELKQRLLAAVARIPQRRKRGSAARWIALAVAVAALLALMALLLRV
;
A
#
# COMPACT_ATOMS: atom_id res chain seq x y z
N MET A 1 -33.75 -4.13 -4.40
CA MET A 1 -33.00 -3.75 -3.19
C MET A 1 -32.75 -2.26 -3.26
N SER A 2 -33.21 -1.54 -2.25
CA SER A 2 -32.97 -0.11 -2.07
C SER A 2 -31.49 0.15 -1.78
N GLU A 3 -31.00 1.35 -2.09
CA GLU A 3 -29.62 1.76 -1.81
C GLU A 3 -29.30 1.72 -0.29
N ALA A 4 -30.28 2.11 0.54
CA ALA A 4 -30.17 2.07 1.99
C ALA A 4 -30.06 0.63 2.54
N GLU A 5 -30.79 -0.33 1.97
CA GLU A 5 -30.73 -1.75 2.37
C GLU A 5 -29.34 -2.33 2.08
N ARG A 6 -28.77 -2.00 0.91
CA ARG A 6 -27.44 -2.47 0.52
C ARG A 6 -26.33 -1.86 1.39
N HIS A 7 -26.43 -0.59 1.74
CA HIS A 7 -25.48 0.05 2.65
C HIS A 7 -25.51 -0.59 4.05
N GLY A 8 -26.70 -0.90 4.58
CA GLY A 8 -26.83 -1.62 5.85
C GLY A 8 -26.19 -3.00 5.83
N GLU A 9 -26.42 -3.78 4.77
CA GLU A 9 -25.77 -5.09 4.59
C GLU A 9 -24.24 -4.99 4.51
N LEU A 10 -23.72 -3.97 3.82
CA LEU A 10 -22.28 -3.72 3.73
C LEU A 10 -21.69 -3.25 5.07
N HIS A 11 -22.44 -2.50 5.87
CA HIS A 11 -22.07 -2.13 7.23
C HIS A 11 -21.90 -3.36 8.11
N ASP A 12 -22.84 -4.31 8.07
CA ASP A 12 -22.74 -5.58 8.79
C ASP A 12 -21.48 -6.38 8.37
N LEU A 13 -21.19 -6.41 7.06
CA LEU A 13 -19.97 -7.04 6.53
C LEU A 13 -18.69 -6.34 6.99
N ALA A 14 -18.72 -5.05 7.32
CA ALA A 14 -17.56 -4.30 7.77
C ALA A 14 -16.97 -4.87 9.07
N VAL A 15 -17.82 -5.32 9.99
CA VAL A 15 -17.37 -5.97 11.24
C VAL A 15 -16.65 -7.28 10.94
N LEU A 16 -17.24 -8.14 10.11
CA LEU A 16 -16.63 -9.42 9.72
C LEU A 16 -15.32 -9.22 8.96
N TYR A 17 -15.28 -8.20 8.10
CA TYR A 17 -14.06 -7.76 7.41
C TYR A 17 -12.96 -7.36 8.40
N THR A 18 -13.28 -6.57 9.43
CA THR A 18 -12.28 -6.13 10.42
C THR A 18 -11.67 -7.28 11.23
N LEU A 19 -12.44 -8.34 11.46
CA LEU A 19 -12.00 -9.53 12.19
C LEU A 19 -11.26 -10.53 11.31
N GLY A 20 -11.18 -10.29 9.99
CA GLY A 20 -10.67 -11.27 9.03
C GLY A 20 -11.53 -12.53 8.96
N ALA A 21 -12.83 -12.41 9.28
CA ALA A 21 -13.78 -13.52 9.38
C ALA A 21 -14.55 -13.80 8.08
N LEU A 22 -14.30 -13.02 7.02
CA LEU A 22 -14.82 -13.32 5.68
C LEU A 22 -14.07 -14.53 5.09
N GLU A 23 -14.77 -15.34 4.31
CA GLU A 23 -14.22 -16.56 3.72
C GLU A 23 -12.93 -16.28 2.94
N THR A 24 -11.84 -16.93 3.36
CA THR A 24 -10.45 -16.46 3.21
C THR A 24 -9.79 -16.77 1.87
N ASN A 25 -10.55 -17.14 0.83
CA ASN A 25 -10.04 -17.01 -0.54
C ASN A 25 -10.43 -15.62 -1.07
N LEU A 26 -9.76 -14.59 -0.54
CA LEU A 26 -10.07 -13.16 -0.70
C LEU A 26 -10.24 -12.72 -2.17
N ALA A 27 -9.65 -13.45 -3.12
CA ALA A 27 -9.80 -13.19 -4.55
C ALA A 27 -11.18 -13.61 -5.10
N ASP A 28 -11.80 -14.65 -4.54
CA ASP A 28 -13.02 -15.27 -5.07
C ASP A 28 -14.29 -14.92 -4.27
N CYS A 29 -14.16 -14.43 -3.02
CA CYS A 29 -15.31 -14.04 -2.19
C CYS A 29 -16.00 -12.77 -2.70
N ALA A 30 -17.29 -12.88 -3.08
CA ALA A 30 -18.08 -11.76 -3.59
C ALA A 30 -18.33 -10.68 -2.51
N GLU A 31 -18.53 -11.09 -1.26
CA GLU A 31 -18.75 -10.19 -0.13
C GLU A 31 -17.50 -9.35 0.18
N ALA A 32 -16.31 -9.96 0.15
CA ALA A 32 -15.04 -9.26 0.34
C ALA A 32 -14.85 -8.16 -0.72
N ARG A 33 -15.11 -8.47 -2.00
CA ARG A 33 -15.04 -7.46 -3.07
C ARG A 33 -16.08 -6.36 -2.93
N ALA A 34 -17.29 -6.71 -2.47
CA ALA A 34 -18.37 -5.75 -2.29
C ALA A 34 -18.05 -4.76 -1.16
N ILE A 35 -17.55 -5.23 -0.02
CA ILE A 35 -17.15 -4.35 1.08
C ILE A 35 -15.93 -3.51 0.72
N GLU A 36 -14.93 -4.07 0.04
CA GLU A 36 -13.76 -3.30 -0.41
C GLU A 36 -14.15 -2.18 -1.38
N ALA A 37 -15.05 -2.45 -2.33
CA ALA A 37 -15.59 -1.44 -3.22
C ALA A 37 -16.36 -0.35 -2.45
N HIS A 38 -17.18 -0.74 -1.47
CA HIS A 38 -17.91 0.22 -0.64
C HIS A 38 -16.99 1.10 0.19
N LEU A 39 -15.94 0.52 0.80
CA LEU A 39 -14.94 1.27 1.56
C LEU A 39 -14.15 2.25 0.67
N HIS A 40 -14.08 2.03 -0.65
CA HIS A 40 -13.49 3.01 -1.55
C HIS A 40 -14.37 4.28 -1.67
N GLU A 41 -15.68 4.16 -1.52
CA GLU A 41 -16.66 5.22 -1.80
C GLU A 41 -17.24 5.85 -0.53
N CYS A 42 -17.32 5.12 0.58
CA CYS A 42 -17.94 5.57 1.83
C CYS A 42 -16.91 5.95 2.90
N GLU A 43 -16.87 7.23 3.28
CA GLU A 43 -15.97 7.71 4.34
C GLU A 43 -16.37 7.23 5.73
N GLU A 44 -17.67 7.18 6.03
CA GLU A 44 -18.21 6.74 7.32
C GLU A 44 -17.80 5.30 7.64
N CYS A 45 -18.08 4.35 6.74
CA CYS A 45 -17.67 2.97 6.93
C CYS A 45 -16.15 2.79 6.99
N ARG A 46 -15.36 3.62 6.29
CA ARG A 46 -13.90 3.62 6.47
C ARG A 46 -13.48 4.04 7.87
N ALA A 47 -14.11 5.07 8.42
CA ALA A 47 -13.81 5.55 9.76
C ALA A 47 -14.16 4.50 10.82
N GLU A 48 -15.29 3.83 10.67
CA GLU A 48 -15.71 2.74 11.56
C GLU A 48 -14.76 1.53 11.49
N VAL A 49 -14.40 1.08 10.28
CA VAL A 49 -13.42 0.00 10.09
C VAL A 49 -12.07 0.38 10.70
N ALA A 50 -11.61 1.61 10.50
CA ALA A 50 -10.36 2.09 11.09
C ALA A 50 -10.41 2.08 12.63
N PHE A 51 -11.52 2.51 13.22
CA PHE A 51 -11.73 2.46 14.67
C PHE A 51 -11.74 1.01 15.19
N ALA A 52 -12.46 0.12 14.52
CA ALA A 52 -12.51 -1.30 14.87
C ALA A 52 -11.12 -1.97 14.75
N GLN A 53 -10.32 -1.60 13.74
CA GLN A 53 -8.95 -2.08 13.57
C GLN A 53 -8.02 -1.69 14.73
N VAL A 54 -8.24 -0.52 15.35
CA VAL A 54 -7.49 -0.16 16.57
C VAL A 54 -7.83 -1.12 17.71
N GLY A 55 -9.12 -1.43 17.91
CA GLY A 55 -9.56 -2.38 18.93
C GLY A 55 -9.01 -3.79 18.71
N THR A 56 -9.11 -4.32 17.49
CA THR A 56 -8.59 -5.65 17.14
C THR A 56 -7.07 -5.71 17.27
N ALA A 57 -6.34 -4.65 16.93
CA ALA A 57 -4.89 -4.59 17.12
C ALA A 57 -4.49 -4.65 18.60
N MET A 58 -5.27 -4.04 19.50
CA MET A 58 -5.03 -4.13 20.94
C MET A 58 -5.23 -5.55 21.47
N VAL A 59 -6.28 -6.24 21.01
CA VAL A 59 -6.52 -7.65 21.33
C VAL A 59 -5.38 -8.52 20.80
N ALA A 60 -4.99 -8.35 19.53
CA ALA A 60 -3.90 -9.11 18.93
C ALA A 60 -2.57 -8.93 19.68
N ARG A 61 -2.27 -7.71 20.15
CA ARG A 61 -1.07 -7.44 20.96
C ARG A 61 -1.09 -8.15 22.31
N SER A 62 -2.24 -8.26 22.95
CA SER A 62 -2.38 -8.96 24.24
C SER A 62 -2.12 -10.47 24.14
N ALA A 63 -2.30 -11.05 22.95
CA ALA A 63 -2.11 -12.48 22.68
C ALA A 63 -0.85 -12.76 21.82
N ALA A 64 0.06 -11.79 21.68
CA ALA A 64 1.24 -11.93 20.84
C ALA A 64 2.29 -12.86 21.46
N GLU A 65 2.74 -13.84 20.68
CA GLU A 65 3.81 -14.77 21.06
C GLU A 65 5.14 -14.40 20.38
N ALA A 66 6.26 -14.78 20.98
CA ALA A 66 7.57 -14.53 20.38
C ALA A 66 7.72 -15.29 19.04
N PRO A 67 7.99 -14.61 17.92
CA PRO A 67 8.21 -15.30 16.65
C PRO A 67 9.57 -16.04 16.66
N PRO A 68 9.72 -17.12 15.89
CA PRO A 68 11.01 -17.78 15.69
C PRO A 68 12.09 -16.79 15.22
N ALA A 69 13.30 -16.87 15.77
CA ALA A 69 14.37 -15.89 15.55
C ALA A 69 14.76 -15.74 14.06
N GLU A 70 14.66 -16.82 13.29
CA GLU A 70 15.02 -16.86 11.87
C GLU A 70 13.91 -16.31 10.97
N LEU A 71 12.68 -16.14 11.48
CA LEU A 71 11.51 -15.74 10.69
C LEU A 71 11.76 -14.40 9.98
N LYS A 72 12.37 -13.45 10.69
CA LYS A 72 12.72 -12.14 10.13
C LYS A 72 13.65 -12.27 8.93
N GLN A 73 14.71 -13.07 9.03
CA GLN A 73 15.68 -13.27 7.95
C GLN A 73 15.02 -13.96 6.75
N ARG A 74 14.22 -15.00 7.00
CA ARG A 74 13.48 -15.73 5.96
C ARG A 74 12.49 -14.84 5.21
N LEU A 75 11.73 -14.01 5.94
CA LEU A 75 10.78 -13.07 5.36
C LEU A 75 11.49 -12.05 4.46
N LEU A 76 12.57 -11.43 4.95
CA LEU A 76 13.32 -10.44 4.19
C LEU A 76 13.99 -11.04 2.94
N ALA A 77 14.51 -12.26 3.02
CA ALA A 77 15.02 -13.00 1.86
C ALA A 77 13.90 -13.32 0.84
N ALA A 78 12.69 -13.62 1.30
CA ALA A 78 11.54 -13.83 0.41
C ALA A 78 11.15 -12.53 -0.30
N VAL A 79 11.03 -11.41 0.45
CA VAL A 79 10.68 -10.10 -0.11
C VAL A 79 11.72 -9.62 -1.12
N ALA A 80 13.01 -9.86 -0.88
CA ALA A 80 14.09 -9.47 -1.79
C ALA A 80 14.01 -10.14 -3.18
N ARG A 81 13.35 -11.31 -3.28
CA ARG A 81 13.13 -12.01 -4.55
C ARG A 81 11.96 -11.46 -5.36
N ILE A 82 11.07 -10.69 -4.72
CA ILE A 82 9.93 -10.07 -5.40
C ILE A 82 10.43 -8.83 -6.16
N PRO A 83 10.13 -8.67 -7.47
CA PRO A 83 10.51 -7.48 -8.22
C PRO A 83 9.97 -6.21 -7.56
N GLN A 84 10.87 -5.41 -7.00
CA GLN A 84 10.52 -4.15 -6.35
C GLN A 84 10.31 -3.08 -7.42
N ARG A 85 9.21 -2.33 -7.35
CA ARG A 85 8.98 -1.16 -8.22
C ARG A 85 10.01 -0.08 -7.89
N ARG A 86 11.20 -0.15 -8.50
CA ARG A 86 12.22 0.89 -8.37
C ARG A 86 11.60 2.20 -8.85
N LYS A 87 11.68 3.26 -8.04
CA LYS A 87 11.43 4.63 -8.49
C LYS A 87 12.49 5.00 -9.54
N ARG A 88 12.27 4.59 -10.79
CA ARG A 88 13.02 5.07 -11.95
C ARG A 88 12.64 6.53 -12.13
N GLY A 89 13.56 7.46 -11.90
CA GLY A 89 13.34 8.82 -12.43
C GLY A 89 14.05 10.01 -11.79
N SER A 90 14.86 9.90 -10.73
CA SER A 90 15.60 11.08 -10.24
C SER A 90 17.01 11.16 -10.82
N ALA A 91 17.83 10.12 -10.66
CA ALA A 91 19.25 10.14 -11.02
C ALA A 91 19.49 10.42 -12.52
N ALA A 92 18.69 9.82 -13.41
CA ALA A 92 18.84 10.04 -14.85
C ALA A 92 18.57 11.49 -15.27
N ARG A 93 17.63 12.18 -14.61
CA ARG A 93 17.32 13.60 -14.86
C ARG A 93 18.47 14.50 -14.39
N TRP A 94 19.03 14.22 -13.22
CA TRP A 94 20.19 14.95 -12.70
C TRP A 94 21.45 14.74 -13.54
N ILE A 95 21.68 13.51 -14.01
CA ILE A 95 22.80 13.20 -14.93
C ILE A 95 22.62 13.95 -16.25
N ALA A 96 21.42 13.93 -16.85
CA ALA A 96 21.16 14.66 -18.09
C ALA A 96 21.36 16.18 -17.94
N LEU A 97 20.93 16.76 -16.81
CA LEU A 97 21.15 18.18 -16.51
C LEU A 97 22.64 18.50 -16.37
N ALA A 98 23.40 17.68 -15.65
CA ALA A 98 24.83 17.87 -15.47
C ALA A 98 25.60 17.81 -16.79
N VAL A 99 25.25 16.86 -17.68
CA VAL A 99 25.84 16.74 -19.02
C VAL A 99 25.53 17.97 -19.87
N ALA A 100 24.28 18.47 -19.85
CA ALA A 100 23.90 19.66 -20.60
C ALA A 100 24.66 20.91 -20.14
N VAL A 101 24.80 21.11 -18.82
CA VAL A 101 25.56 22.23 -18.24
C VAL A 101 27.04 22.15 -18.62
N ALA A 102 27.65 20.96 -18.51
CA ALA A 102 29.04 20.76 -18.91
C ALA A 102 29.29 21.08 -20.39
N ALA A 103 28.36 20.67 -21.28
CA ALA A 103 28.44 20.97 -22.71
C ALA A 103 28.34 22.49 -23.00
N LEU A 104 27.45 23.20 -22.31
CA LEU A 104 27.31 24.66 -22.44
C LEU A 104 28.57 25.39 -21.95
N LEU A 105 29.13 24.98 -20.82
CA LEU A 105 30.38 25.56 -20.30
C LEU A 105 31.56 25.31 -21.24
N ALA A 106 31.66 24.10 -21.82
CA ALA A 106 32.68 23.78 -22.80
C ALA A 106 32.54 24.61 -24.08
N LEU A 107 31.31 24.77 -24.58
CA LEU A 107 31.02 25.61 -25.75
C LEU A 107 31.36 27.08 -25.48
N MET A 108 30.95 27.60 -24.32
CA MET A 108 31.26 28.97 -23.89
C MET A 108 32.78 29.19 -23.77
N ALA A 109 33.51 28.25 -23.17
CA ALA A 109 34.97 28.31 -23.07
C ALA A 109 35.68 28.24 -24.43
N LEU A 110 35.09 27.55 -25.41
CA LEU A 110 35.59 27.51 -26.79
C LEU A 110 35.37 28.84 -27.50
N LEU A 111 34.17 29.44 -27.35
CA LEU A 111 33.83 30.74 -27.94
C LEU A 111 34.67 31.89 -27.36
N LEU A 112 35.06 31.82 -26.09
CA LEU A 112 35.95 32.80 -25.43
C LEU A 112 37.43 32.66 -25.83
N ARG A 113 37.81 31.59 -26.54
CA ARG A 113 39.18 31.33 -27.01
C ARG A 113 39.42 31.74 -28.47
N VAL A 114 38.36 32.05 -29.23
CA VAL A 114 38.39 32.51 -30.62
C VAL A 114 38.40 34.04 -30.64
#